data_AF-A0A8T2IFZ0-F1
#
_entry.id   AF-A0A8T2IFZ0-F1
#
_cell.length_a   1.000
_cell.length_b   1.000
_cell.length_c   1.000
_cell.angle_alpha   90.00
_cell.angle_beta   90.00
_cell.angle_gamma   90.00
#
_symmetry.space_group_name_H-M   'P 1'
#
loop_
_entity.id
_entity.type
_entity.pdbx_description
1 polymer ?
#
loop_
_entity_poly.entity_id
_entity_poly.type
_entity_poly.pdbx_seq_one_letter_code
_entity_poly.pdbx_strand_id
1 'polypeptide(L)'
;MEEISDHAKNLTLSDDLERPVEDRVNMLFDYVKKKKVEGVIDSSDKDILAEAERLDVKAMGPLVLSEVLFDDKIREQIKKYRRHFLRFCHNNKKAQRYLLHGFECVIDMHQLHLLSKIPHILKEMYDADLLEEEVIFSWADKPSKKYVSKELAKDIRTKAEPFIKWLKEAEEESSGEEEEEEEDENIEVVYSKTVSVPKVEAVKSPAEKDDDIDIDAI
;
A
#
# COMPACT_ATOMS: atom_id res chain seq x y z
N MET A 1 18.19 29.58 -26.06
CA MET A 1 17.52 29.59 -24.75
C MET A 1 17.22 28.18 -24.24
N GLU A 2 17.41 27.12 -25.05
CA GLU A 2 17.24 25.71 -24.65
C GLU A 2 18.44 25.11 -23.90
N GLU A 3 19.68 25.55 -24.13
CA GLU A 3 20.87 24.97 -23.47
C GLU A 3 20.92 25.17 -21.95
N ILE A 4 20.30 26.24 -21.43
CA ILE A 4 20.21 26.48 -19.97
C ILE A 4 19.22 25.49 -19.31
N SER A 5 18.22 25.01 -20.06
CA SER A 5 17.22 24.06 -19.54
C SER A 5 17.83 22.69 -19.31
N ASP A 6 18.66 22.20 -20.23
CA ASP A 6 19.23 20.86 -20.11
C ASP A 6 20.38 20.81 -19.11
N HIS A 7 21.16 21.88 -18.98
CA HIS A 7 22.14 22.00 -17.90
C HIS A 7 21.46 22.05 -16.51
N ALA A 8 20.37 22.80 -16.38
CA ALA A 8 19.61 22.84 -15.12
C ALA A 8 18.97 21.49 -14.79
N LYS A 9 18.38 20.78 -15.77
CA LYS A 9 17.85 19.41 -15.57
C LYS A 9 18.93 18.44 -15.12
N ASN A 10 20.10 18.46 -15.76
CA ASN A 10 21.20 17.58 -15.39
C ASN A 10 21.75 17.88 -13.99
N LEU A 11 21.81 19.15 -13.60
CA LEU A 11 22.22 19.54 -12.25
C LEU A 11 21.18 19.12 -11.20
N THR A 12 19.88 19.29 -11.46
CA THR A 12 18.83 18.83 -10.54
C THR A 12 18.78 17.30 -10.42
N LEU A 13 19.09 16.57 -11.49
CA LEU A 13 19.21 15.11 -11.47
C LEU A 13 20.35 14.65 -10.55
N SER A 14 21.52 15.30 -10.60
CA SER A 14 22.62 14.97 -9.68
C SER A 14 22.26 15.31 -8.24
N ASP A 15 21.65 16.47 -8.01
CA ASP A 15 21.31 16.94 -6.66
C ASP A 15 20.27 16.03 -5.97
N ASP A 16 19.27 15.54 -6.71
CA ASP A 16 18.25 14.64 -6.15
C ASP A 16 18.84 13.27 -5.77
N LEU A 17 19.76 12.74 -6.56
CA LEU A 17 20.40 11.44 -6.28
C LEU A 17 21.36 11.49 -5.09
N GLU A 18 21.89 12.67 -4.75
CA GLU A 18 22.69 12.88 -3.54
C GLU A 18 21.85 12.95 -2.26
N ARG A 19 20.52 13.06 -2.37
CA ARG A 19 19.62 13.07 -1.21
C ARG A 19 19.51 11.68 -0.57
N PRO A 20 19.20 11.61 0.75
CA PRO A 20 18.85 10.36 1.42
C PRO A 20 17.72 9.62 0.70
N VAL A 21 17.72 8.28 0.79
CA VAL A 21 16.70 7.43 0.16
C VAL A 21 15.29 7.83 0.60
N GLU A 22 15.10 8.15 1.88
CA GLU A 22 13.83 8.63 2.42
C GLU A 22 13.30 9.87 1.68
N ASP A 23 14.16 10.88 1.46
CA ASP A 23 13.78 12.09 0.73
C ASP A 23 13.40 11.78 -0.71
N ARG A 24 14.15 10.89 -1.39
CA ARG A 24 13.84 10.48 -2.77
C ARG A 24 12.52 9.71 -2.85
N VAL A 25 12.22 8.87 -1.87
CA VAL A 25 10.91 8.18 -1.79
C VAL A 25 9.79 9.18 -1.51
N ASN A 26 10.00 10.18 -0.65
CA ASN A 26 9.03 11.26 -0.40
C ASN A 26 8.79 12.11 -1.66
N MET A 27 9.81 12.36 -2.48
CA MET A 27 9.65 13.03 -3.78
C MET A 27 8.77 12.21 -4.74
N LEU A 28 8.97 10.89 -4.80
CA LEU A 28 8.10 10.00 -5.58
C LEU A 28 6.66 10.02 -5.04
N PHE A 29 6.50 10.01 -3.71
CA PHE A 29 5.19 10.10 -3.06
C PHE A 29 4.43 11.37 -3.46
N ASP A 30 5.08 12.54 -3.37
CA ASP A 30 4.50 13.81 -3.78
C ASP A 30 4.14 13.83 -5.27
N TYR A 31 4.99 13.24 -6.11
CA TYR A 31 4.73 13.10 -7.54
C TYR A 31 3.46 12.28 -7.83
N VAL A 32 3.32 11.09 -7.23
CA VAL A 32 2.16 10.22 -7.41
C VAL A 32 0.90 10.90 -6.86
N LYS A 33 0.98 11.54 -5.69
CA LYS A 33 -0.12 12.29 -5.08
C LYS A 33 -0.59 13.43 -5.97
N LYS A 34 0.34 14.18 -6.58
CA LYS A 34 0.03 15.22 -7.57
C LYS A 34 -0.73 14.66 -8.76
N LYS A 35 -0.26 13.56 -9.37
CA LYS A 35 -0.95 12.89 -10.50
C LYS A 35 -2.37 12.45 -10.13
N LYS A 36 -2.58 11.99 -8.88
CA LYS A 36 -3.92 11.64 -8.35
C LYS A 36 -4.83 12.86 -8.22
N VAL A 37 -4.34 13.95 -7.63
CA VAL A 37 -5.12 15.21 -7.47
C VAL A 37 -5.47 15.85 -8.81
N GLU A 38 -4.56 15.79 -9.78
CA GLU A 38 -4.79 16.30 -11.14
C GLU A 38 -5.76 15.42 -11.97
N GLY A 39 -6.16 14.25 -11.45
CA GLY A 39 -7.10 13.35 -12.12
C GLY A 39 -6.51 12.60 -13.32
N VAL A 40 -5.18 12.59 -13.48
CA VAL A 40 -4.47 11.94 -14.60
C VAL A 40 -3.80 10.63 -14.20
N ILE A 41 -4.02 10.16 -12.97
CA ILE A 41 -3.37 8.98 -12.41
C ILE A 41 -3.59 7.72 -13.25
N ASP A 42 -4.79 7.52 -13.79
CA ASP A 42 -5.17 6.31 -14.54
C ASP A 42 -4.32 6.09 -15.81
N SER A 43 -3.73 7.15 -16.38
CA SER A 43 -2.85 7.11 -17.56
C SER A 43 -1.37 7.42 -17.27
N SER A 44 -1.00 7.64 -16.01
CA SER A 44 0.35 8.08 -15.60
C SER A 44 1.27 6.93 -15.19
N ASP A 45 0.92 5.69 -15.49
CA ASP A 45 1.68 4.51 -15.06
C ASP A 45 3.12 4.48 -15.59
N LYS A 46 3.36 4.95 -16.83
CA LYS A 46 4.72 5.07 -17.40
C LYS A 46 5.51 6.20 -16.78
N ASP A 47 4.87 7.35 -16.59
CA ASP A 47 5.50 8.54 -16.00
C ASP A 47 5.96 8.26 -14.57
N ILE A 48 5.14 7.57 -13.78
CA ILE A 48 5.46 7.21 -12.40
C ILE A 48 6.64 6.22 -12.35
N LEU A 49 6.68 5.24 -13.26
CA LEU A 49 7.83 4.35 -13.38
C LEU A 49 9.11 5.12 -13.71
N ALA A 50 9.05 6.02 -14.70
CA ALA A 50 10.20 6.84 -15.10
C ALA A 50 10.69 7.75 -13.97
N GLU A 51 9.78 8.33 -13.18
CA GLU A 51 10.15 9.15 -12.02
C GLU A 51 10.81 8.31 -10.91
N ALA A 52 10.29 7.11 -10.63
CA ALA A 52 10.89 6.21 -9.66
C ALA A 52 12.28 5.72 -10.09
N GLU A 53 12.50 5.52 -11.39
CA GLU A 53 13.81 5.23 -11.99
C GLU A 53 14.76 6.43 -11.89
N ARG A 54 14.27 7.64 -12.19
CA ARG A 54 15.03 8.89 -12.07
C ARG A 54 15.54 9.14 -10.65
N LEU A 55 14.73 8.78 -9.66
CA LEU A 55 15.00 8.96 -8.23
C LEU A 55 15.78 7.78 -7.61
N ASP A 56 16.12 6.75 -8.39
CA ASP A 56 16.79 5.54 -7.91
C ASP A 56 16.07 4.89 -6.71
N VAL A 57 14.75 4.77 -6.81
CA VAL A 57 13.85 4.17 -5.79
C VAL A 57 12.79 3.28 -6.44
N LYS A 58 13.11 2.71 -7.61
CA LYS A 58 12.19 1.89 -8.41
C LYS A 58 11.54 0.76 -7.59
N ALA A 59 12.30 0.07 -6.75
CA ALA A 59 11.77 -1.03 -5.95
C ALA A 59 10.71 -0.57 -4.93
N MET A 60 10.80 0.65 -4.42
CA MET A 60 9.87 1.22 -3.44
C MET A 60 8.56 1.72 -4.06
N GLY A 61 8.46 1.74 -5.41
CA GLY A 61 7.28 2.21 -6.13
C GLY A 61 5.95 1.61 -5.63
N PRO A 62 5.83 0.27 -5.45
CA PRO A 62 4.60 -0.34 -4.93
C PRO A 62 4.21 0.07 -3.51
N LEU A 63 5.18 0.38 -2.65
CA LEU A 63 4.90 0.90 -1.30
C LEU A 63 4.22 2.28 -1.41
N VAL A 64 4.80 3.18 -2.20
CA VAL A 64 4.24 4.51 -2.48
C VAL A 64 2.87 4.43 -3.16
N LEU A 65 2.73 3.55 -4.16
CA LEU A 65 1.45 3.35 -4.87
C LEU A 65 0.37 2.83 -3.92
N SER A 66 0.70 1.94 -2.99
CA SER A 66 -0.26 1.41 -2.02
C SER A 66 -0.81 2.51 -1.12
N GLU A 67 0.07 3.36 -0.58
CA GLU A 67 -0.31 4.50 0.26
C GLU A 67 -1.20 5.51 -0.49
N VAL A 68 -0.89 5.78 -1.76
CA VAL A 68 -1.63 6.79 -2.52
C VAL A 68 -2.91 6.24 -3.14
N LEU A 69 -2.97 4.98 -3.56
CA LEU A 69 -4.06 4.45 -4.38
C LEU A 69 -5.04 3.55 -3.64
N PHE A 70 -4.62 2.92 -2.54
CA PHE A 70 -5.45 1.96 -1.81
C PHE A 70 -6.16 2.56 -0.59
N ASP A 71 -7.35 2.05 -0.33
CA ASP A 71 -8.16 2.32 0.87
C ASP A 71 -8.92 1.03 1.27
N ASP A 72 -10.06 1.16 1.97
CA ASP A 72 -10.93 0.04 2.35
C ASP A 72 -11.55 -0.72 1.15
N LYS A 73 -11.39 -0.19 -0.07
CA LYS A 73 -11.81 -0.78 -1.35
C LYS A 73 -10.65 -1.38 -2.15
N ILE A 74 -9.53 -1.71 -1.50
CA ILE A 74 -8.32 -2.27 -2.11
C ILE A 74 -8.58 -3.36 -3.17
N ARG A 75 -9.57 -4.23 -2.97
CA ARG A 75 -9.94 -5.30 -3.92
C ARG A 75 -10.35 -4.80 -5.31
N GLU A 76 -11.12 -3.71 -5.36
CA GLU A 76 -11.50 -3.06 -6.62
C GLU A 76 -10.31 -2.30 -7.21
N GLN A 77 -9.51 -1.69 -6.34
CA GLN A 77 -8.38 -0.85 -6.73
C GLN A 77 -7.20 -1.66 -7.27
N ILE A 78 -6.96 -2.90 -6.79
CA ILE A 78 -5.99 -3.84 -7.38
C ILE A 78 -6.30 -4.05 -8.86
N LYS A 79 -7.58 -4.27 -9.19
CA LYS A 79 -8.02 -4.45 -10.59
C LYS A 79 -7.86 -3.18 -11.40
N LYS A 80 -8.28 -2.03 -10.83
CA LYS A 80 -8.18 -0.72 -11.47
C LYS A 80 -6.73 -0.34 -11.79
N TYR A 81 -5.83 -0.50 -10.83
CA TYR A 81 -4.44 -0.05 -10.91
C TYR A 81 -3.45 -1.17 -11.19
N ARG A 82 -3.90 -2.36 -11.62
CA ARG A 82 -3.04 -3.51 -11.95
C ARG A 82 -1.86 -3.10 -12.82
N ARG A 83 -2.11 -2.27 -13.84
CA ARG A 83 -1.07 -1.82 -14.78
C ARG A 83 0.02 -0.99 -14.10
N HIS A 84 -0.33 -0.18 -13.11
CA HIS A 84 0.62 0.62 -12.33
C HIS A 84 1.54 -0.28 -11.51
N PHE A 85 0.97 -1.23 -10.76
CA PHE A 85 1.76 -2.15 -9.93
C PHE A 85 2.61 -3.12 -10.76
N LEU A 86 2.06 -3.66 -11.86
CA LEU A 86 2.75 -4.64 -12.70
C LEU A 86 4.03 -4.07 -13.33
N ARG A 87 4.07 -2.76 -13.63
CA ARG A 87 5.29 -2.09 -14.11
C ARG A 87 6.47 -2.18 -13.15
N PHE A 88 6.18 -2.29 -11.86
CA PHE A 88 7.19 -2.40 -10.81
C PHE A 88 7.47 -3.84 -10.43
N CYS A 89 6.42 -4.67 -10.32
CA CYS A 89 6.50 -6.01 -9.72
C CYS A 89 6.97 -7.10 -10.69
N HIS A 90 6.77 -6.92 -12.00
CA HIS A 90 7.13 -7.94 -12.99
C HIS A 90 8.64 -8.24 -12.97
N ASN A 91 9.00 -9.50 -12.69
CA ASN A 91 10.38 -9.99 -12.52
C ASN A 91 11.19 -9.17 -11.50
N ASN A 92 10.53 -8.67 -10.44
CA ASN A 92 11.17 -7.82 -9.44
C ASN A 92 10.64 -8.14 -8.04
N LYS A 93 11.20 -9.18 -7.44
CA LYS A 93 10.82 -9.66 -6.10
C LYS A 93 11.05 -8.63 -5.00
N LYS A 94 12.05 -7.73 -5.14
CA LYS A 94 12.25 -6.61 -4.20
C LYS A 94 11.05 -5.66 -4.20
N ALA A 95 10.52 -5.31 -5.38
CA ALA A 95 9.30 -4.50 -5.48
C ALA A 95 8.04 -5.22 -4.97
N GLN A 96 7.96 -6.54 -5.16
CA GLN A 96 6.87 -7.36 -4.61
C GLN A 96 6.89 -7.39 -3.08
N ARG A 97 8.07 -7.46 -2.46
CA ARG A 97 8.23 -7.31 -0.99
C ARG A 97 7.73 -5.94 -0.52
N TYR A 98 8.07 -4.86 -1.23
CA TYR A 98 7.53 -3.54 -0.94
C TYR A 98 6.01 -3.42 -1.13
N LEU A 99 5.42 -4.15 -2.08
CA LEU A 99 3.97 -4.25 -2.22
C LEU A 99 3.34 -4.91 -0.99
N LEU A 100 3.93 -5.99 -0.47
CA LEU A 100 3.45 -6.66 0.74
C LEU A 100 3.55 -5.74 1.99
N HIS A 101 4.60 -4.92 2.08
CA HIS A 101 4.69 -3.90 3.12
C HIS A 101 3.61 -2.81 2.97
N GLY A 102 3.36 -2.33 1.75
CA GLY A 102 2.26 -1.40 1.48
C GLY A 102 0.90 -2.00 1.83
N PHE A 103 0.68 -3.29 1.53
CA PHE A 103 -0.51 -4.03 1.92
C PHE A 103 -0.71 -4.11 3.44
N GLU A 104 0.35 -4.44 4.20
CA GLU A 104 0.29 -4.46 5.68
C GLU A 104 -0.17 -3.11 6.24
N CYS A 105 0.28 -2.01 5.63
CA CYS A 105 -0.02 -0.67 6.11
C CYS A 105 -1.44 -0.21 5.76
N VAL A 106 -1.94 -0.57 4.57
CA VAL A 106 -3.35 -0.36 4.22
C VAL A 106 -4.26 -1.13 5.18
N ILE A 107 -3.86 -2.34 5.62
CA ILE A 107 -4.60 -3.07 6.66
C ILE A 107 -4.57 -2.31 7.98
N ASP A 108 -3.42 -1.81 8.42
CA ASP A 108 -3.31 -1.05 9.67
C ASP A 108 -4.24 0.18 9.68
N MET A 109 -4.35 0.88 8.55
CA MET A 109 -5.26 2.02 8.40
C MET A 109 -6.75 1.63 8.40
N HIS A 110 -7.09 0.42 7.94
CA HIS A 110 -8.47 -0.02 7.71
C HIS A 110 -8.82 -1.37 8.37
N GLN A 111 -8.25 -1.65 9.55
CA GLN A 111 -8.29 -2.99 10.19
C GLN A 111 -9.72 -3.57 10.28
N LEU A 112 -10.69 -2.76 10.71
CA LEU A 112 -12.09 -3.17 10.87
C LEU A 112 -12.73 -3.69 9.57
N HIS A 113 -12.28 -3.21 8.42
CA HIS A 113 -12.85 -3.53 7.11
C HIS A 113 -12.07 -4.58 6.34
N LEU A 114 -10.76 -4.73 6.63
CA LEU A 114 -9.83 -5.50 5.79
C LEU A 114 -9.30 -6.78 6.44
N LEU A 115 -9.24 -6.91 7.77
CA LEU A 115 -8.66 -8.10 8.42
C LEU A 115 -9.29 -9.42 7.98
N SER A 116 -10.62 -9.45 7.83
CA SER A 116 -11.35 -10.65 7.36
C SER A 116 -11.21 -10.91 5.86
N LYS A 117 -10.69 -9.94 5.09
CA LYS A 117 -10.54 -10.01 3.63
C LYS A 117 -9.11 -10.36 3.19
N ILE A 118 -8.16 -10.46 4.12
CA ILE A 118 -6.74 -10.71 3.86
C ILE A 118 -6.50 -11.86 2.85
N PRO A 119 -7.06 -13.08 3.03
CA PRO A 119 -6.88 -14.17 2.07
C PRO A 119 -7.31 -13.80 0.66
N HIS A 120 -8.42 -13.07 0.54
CA HIS A 120 -9.00 -12.69 -0.75
C HIS A 120 -8.17 -11.60 -1.43
N ILE A 121 -7.63 -10.65 -0.65
CA ILE A 121 -6.76 -9.59 -1.18
C ILE A 121 -5.46 -10.19 -1.70
N LEU A 122 -4.81 -11.06 -0.92
CA LEU A 122 -3.59 -11.75 -1.35
C LEU A 122 -3.83 -12.60 -2.60
N LYS A 123 -4.94 -13.34 -2.65
CA LYS A 123 -5.33 -14.08 -3.85
C LYS A 123 -5.53 -13.16 -5.06
N GLU A 124 -6.17 -12.00 -4.89
CA GLU A 124 -6.37 -11.05 -5.99
C GLU A 124 -5.05 -10.42 -6.47
N MET A 125 -4.08 -10.19 -5.58
CA MET A 125 -2.74 -9.74 -5.97
C MET A 125 -1.97 -10.83 -6.73
N TYR A 126 -2.04 -12.08 -6.27
CA TYR A 126 -1.48 -13.24 -6.95
C TYR A 126 -2.10 -13.47 -8.33
N ASP A 127 -3.44 -13.56 -8.41
CA ASP A 127 -4.18 -13.74 -9.68
C ASP A 127 -3.94 -12.58 -10.68
N ALA A 128 -3.50 -11.41 -10.19
CA ALA A 128 -3.16 -10.25 -10.99
C ALA A 128 -1.69 -10.21 -11.41
N ASP A 129 -0.90 -11.25 -11.14
CA ASP A 129 0.54 -11.36 -11.40
C ASP A 129 1.37 -10.28 -10.68
N LEU A 130 0.89 -9.80 -9.52
CA LEU A 130 1.58 -8.78 -8.73
C LEU A 130 2.51 -9.38 -7.68
N LEU A 131 2.30 -10.63 -7.29
CA LEU A 131 3.07 -11.35 -6.28
C LEU A 131 3.34 -12.78 -6.74
N GLU A 132 4.60 -13.18 -6.68
CA GLU A 132 5.04 -14.56 -6.94
C GLU A 132 4.97 -15.40 -5.66
N GLU A 133 4.81 -16.72 -5.83
CA GLU A 133 4.60 -17.66 -4.72
C GLU A 133 5.76 -17.64 -3.73
N GLU A 134 6.99 -17.65 -4.24
CA GLU A 134 8.21 -17.57 -3.44
C GLU A 134 8.23 -16.33 -2.53
N VAL A 135 7.81 -15.17 -3.04
CA VAL A 135 7.75 -13.93 -2.27
C VAL A 135 6.67 -13.99 -1.20
N ILE A 136 5.51 -14.57 -1.53
CA ILE A 136 4.41 -14.77 -0.59
C ILE A 136 4.84 -15.70 0.55
N PHE A 137 5.51 -16.80 0.25
CA PHE A 137 5.99 -17.74 1.28
C PHE A 137 7.06 -17.11 2.17
N SER A 138 8.06 -16.47 1.57
CA SER A 138 9.12 -15.79 2.31
C SER A 138 8.56 -14.73 3.27
N TRP A 139 7.58 -13.95 2.83
CA TRP A 139 6.88 -12.96 3.68
C TRP A 139 6.05 -13.60 4.80
N ALA A 140 5.37 -14.71 4.50
CA ALA A 140 4.51 -15.39 5.46
C ALA A 140 5.33 -16.00 6.62
N ASP A 141 6.51 -16.52 6.33
CA ASP A 141 7.37 -17.19 7.32
C ASP A 141 8.07 -16.20 8.27
N LYS A 142 8.32 -14.95 7.83
CA LYS A 142 9.04 -13.95 8.62
C LYS A 142 8.18 -12.74 8.99
N PRO A 143 7.57 -12.70 10.20
CA PRO A 143 6.91 -11.49 10.69
C PRO A 143 7.90 -10.35 10.93
N SER A 144 7.75 -9.29 10.15
CA SER A 144 8.52 -8.05 10.30
C SER A 144 7.81 -7.06 11.23
N LYS A 145 8.60 -6.23 11.91
CA LYS A 145 8.13 -5.09 12.72
C LYS A 145 8.48 -3.73 12.09
N LYS A 146 8.95 -3.74 10.83
CA LYS A 146 9.45 -2.53 10.14
C LYS A 146 8.32 -1.53 9.88
N TYR A 147 7.17 -2.01 9.40
CA TYR A 147 6.09 -1.16 8.88
C TYR A 147 4.83 -1.11 9.75
N VAL A 148 4.55 -2.19 10.48
CA VAL A 148 3.39 -2.29 11.38
C VAL A 148 3.80 -2.87 12.72
N SER A 149 2.94 -2.74 13.73
CA SER A 149 3.17 -3.36 15.04
C SER A 149 3.38 -4.88 14.90
N LYS A 150 4.22 -5.45 15.78
CA LYS A 150 4.53 -6.89 15.76
C LYS A 150 3.27 -7.75 15.97
N GLU A 151 2.33 -7.25 16.78
CA GLU A 151 1.04 -7.87 17.06
C GLU A 151 0.18 -7.90 15.79
N LEU A 152 0.07 -6.78 15.08
CA LEU A 152 -0.68 -6.72 13.83
C LEU A 152 -0.02 -7.56 12.73
N ALA A 153 1.30 -7.53 12.59
CA ALA A 153 2.03 -8.34 11.61
C ALA A 153 1.75 -9.85 11.79
N LYS A 154 1.64 -10.32 13.04
CA LYS A 154 1.26 -11.69 13.38
C LYS A 154 -0.21 -11.99 13.08
N ASP A 155 -1.12 -11.08 13.40
CA ASP A 155 -2.54 -11.28 13.11
C ASP A 155 -2.78 -11.33 11.59
N ILE A 156 -2.14 -10.44 10.82
CA ILE A 156 -2.20 -10.45 9.35
C ILE A 156 -1.78 -11.81 8.79
N ARG A 157 -0.67 -12.38 9.27
CA ARG A 157 -0.17 -13.69 8.83
C ARG A 157 -1.10 -14.83 9.23
N THR A 158 -1.62 -14.80 10.46
CA THR A 158 -2.64 -15.76 10.92
C THR A 158 -3.87 -15.73 10.00
N LYS A 159 -4.33 -14.52 9.62
CA LYS A 159 -5.45 -14.37 8.69
C LYS A 159 -5.11 -14.81 7.27
N ALA A 160 -3.85 -14.74 6.85
CA ALA A 160 -3.39 -15.18 5.54
C ALA A 160 -3.28 -16.71 5.40
N GLU A 161 -3.17 -17.46 6.51
CA GLU A 161 -2.98 -18.92 6.51
C GLU A 161 -3.87 -19.71 5.53
N PRO A 162 -5.19 -19.44 5.37
CA PRO A 162 -6.02 -20.17 4.42
C PRO A 162 -5.54 -20.02 2.97
N PHE A 163 -5.04 -18.83 2.60
CA PHE A 163 -4.50 -18.58 1.26
C PHE A 163 -3.13 -19.22 1.09
N ILE A 164 -2.25 -19.11 2.10
CA ILE A 164 -0.92 -19.75 2.06
C ILE A 164 -1.05 -21.27 1.93
N LYS A 165 -2.00 -21.87 2.66
CA LYS A 165 -2.31 -23.30 2.54
C LYS A 165 -2.82 -23.66 1.14
N TRP A 166 -3.76 -22.88 0.60
CA TRP A 166 -4.27 -23.09 -0.76
C TRP A 166 -3.15 -23.01 -1.81
N LEU A 167 -2.22 -22.07 -1.65
CA LEU A 167 -1.08 -21.90 -2.56
C LEU A 167 -0.14 -23.12 -2.51
N LYS A 168 0.21 -23.59 -1.30
CA LYS A 168 1.04 -24.80 -1.11
C LYS A 168 0.40 -26.07 -1.68
N GLU A 169 -0.92 -26.20 -1.56
CA GLU A 169 -1.65 -27.36 -2.13
C GLU A 169 -1.68 -27.33 -3.67
N ALA A 170 -1.52 -26.15 -4.29
CA ALA A 170 -1.40 -26.02 -5.74
C ALA A 170 0.05 -26.26 -6.24
N GLU A 171 1.04 -26.14 -5.37
CA GLU A 171 2.49 -26.14 -5.66
C GLU A 171 3.17 -27.51 -5.42
N GLU A 172 2.48 -28.65 -5.63
CA GLU A 172 3.15 -29.97 -5.68
C GLU A 172 4.07 -30.08 -6.92
N GLU A 173 5.12 -29.25 -7.00
CA GLU A 173 6.42 -29.37 -7.71
C GLU A 173 7.10 -27.97 -7.81
N SER A 174 7.94 -27.58 -6.84
CA SER A 174 9.21 -26.84 -7.08
C SER A 174 9.88 -26.44 -5.76
N SER A 175 11.21 -26.56 -5.69
CA SER A 175 12.00 -26.36 -4.47
C SER A 175 12.93 -25.15 -4.59
N GLY A 176 12.66 -24.13 -3.76
CA GLY A 176 13.58 -23.32 -2.95
C GLY A 176 14.84 -22.72 -3.58
N GLU A 177 14.82 -21.39 -3.79
CA GLU A 177 16.01 -20.54 -3.78
C GLU A 177 15.92 -19.57 -2.59
N GLU A 178 17.00 -19.47 -1.81
CA GLU A 178 17.13 -18.50 -0.71
C GLU A 178 17.58 -17.16 -1.28
N GLU A 179 16.73 -16.12 -1.22
CA GLU A 179 17.12 -14.76 -1.59
C GLU A 179 17.72 -13.98 -0.41
N GLU A 180 18.85 -13.33 -0.66
CA GLU A 180 19.47 -12.37 0.24
C GLU A 180 18.56 -11.13 0.41
N GLU A 181 18.10 -10.89 1.63
CA GLU A 181 17.39 -9.67 1.99
C GLU A 181 18.39 -8.50 2.02
N GLU A 182 18.34 -7.62 1.02
CA GLU A 182 18.95 -6.31 1.17
C GLU A 182 18.24 -5.56 2.31
N GLU A 183 19.00 -5.23 3.36
CA GLU A 183 18.54 -4.39 4.46
C GLU A 183 18.35 -2.96 3.96
N ASP A 184 17.26 -2.69 3.25
CA ASP A 184 16.81 -1.31 3.10
C ASP A 184 16.52 -0.81 4.52
N GLU A 185 17.18 0.29 4.91
CA GLU A 185 16.94 1.02 6.15
C GLU A 185 15.42 1.23 6.32
N ASN A 186 14.94 1.38 7.54
CA ASN A 186 13.50 1.53 7.80
C ASN A 186 12.98 2.82 7.15
N ILE A 187 12.59 2.75 5.87
CA ILE A 187 12.08 3.89 5.11
C ILE A 187 10.65 4.12 5.59
N GLU A 188 10.50 5.05 6.53
CA GLU A 188 9.21 5.62 6.87
C GLU A 188 8.76 6.50 5.69
N VAL A 189 8.04 5.89 4.73
CA VAL A 189 7.22 6.70 3.83
C VAL A 189 6.18 7.34 4.73
N VAL A 190 6.25 8.67 4.88
CA VAL A 190 5.45 9.42 5.84
C VAL A 190 3.97 9.13 5.57
N TYR A 191 3.38 8.24 6.38
CA TYR A 191 1.94 8.06 6.43
C TYR A 191 1.35 9.43 6.71
N SER A 192 0.60 9.98 5.76
CA SER A 192 -0.13 11.21 6.05
C SER A 192 -1.24 10.81 7.03
N LYS A 193 -0.97 10.93 8.32
CA LYS A 193 -1.94 10.77 9.43
C LYS A 193 -3.07 11.81 9.38
N THR A 194 -3.27 12.46 8.24
CA THR A 194 -4.17 13.59 8.01
C THR A 194 -5.16 13.28 6.88
N VAL A 195 -5.95 12.22 7.07
CA VAL A 195 -7.34 12.26 6.62
C VAL A 195 -8.22 12.16 7.85
N SER A 196 -8.56 13.34 8.36
CA SER A 196 -9.52 13.55 9.44
C SER A 196 -10.77 12.75 9.18
N VAL A 197 -11.03 11.74 10.02
CA VAL A 197 -12.34 11.11 10.11
C VAL A 197 -13.35 12.23 10.45
N PRO A 198 -14.40 12.47 9.65
CA PRO A 198 -15.47 13.34 10.09
C PRO A 198 -16.10 12.67 11.31
N LYS A 199 -16.03 13.34 12.45
CA LYS A 199 -16.77 12.94 13.65
C LYS A 199 -18.25 13.08 13.30
N VAL A 200 -18.89 11.96 13.01
CA VAL A 200 -20.36 11.90 12.87
C VAL A 200 -20.95 12.28 14.23
N GLU A 201 -21.48 13.49 14.34
CA GLU A 201 -22.38 13.84 15.44
C GLU A 201 -23.62 12.94 15.31
N ALA A 202 -23.79 12.07 16.31
CA ALA A 202 -24.99 11.28 16.46
C ALA A 202 -26.18 12.25 16.66
N VAL A 203 -26.98 12.42 15.61
CA VAL A 203 -28.32 12.98 15.72
C VAL A 203 -29.12 11.98 16.56
N LYS A 204 -29.35 12.32 17.83
CA LYS A 204 -30.29 11.59 18.69
C LYS A 204 -31.68 11.69 18.05
N SER A 205 -32.19 10.56 17.57
CA SER A 205 -33.63 10.39 17.32
C SER A 205 -34.38 10.47 18.66
N PRO A 206 -35.51 11.20 18.76
CA PRO A 206 -36.35 11.15 19.95
C PRO A 206 -37.14 9.85 19.97
N ALA A 207 -37.05 9.10 21.06
CA ALA A 207 -38.02 8.06 21.38
C ALA A 207 -39.22 8.70 22.09
N GLU A 208 -40.38 8.67 21.44
CA GLU A 208 -41.71 8.57 22.05
C GLU A 208 -41.74 7.33 22.98
N LYS A 209 -42.41 7.24 24.13
CA LYS A 209 -43.56 7.89 24.78
C LYS A 209 -43.41 7.64 26.30
N ASP A 210 -44.07 8.44 27.12
CA ASP A 210 -44.95 7.88 28.14
C ASP A 210 -45.95 8.95 28.61
N ASP A 211 -47.22 8.54 28.55
CA ASP A 211 -48.38 9.24 29.06
C ASP A 211 -48.31 9.27 30.60
N ASP A 212 -48.24 10.45 31.19
CA ASP A 212 -48.67 10.65 32.58
C ASP A 212 -49.70 11.79 32.62
N ILE A 213 -50.94 11.33 32.78
CA ILE A 213 -52.13 12.11 33.11
C ILE A 213 -51.98 12.51 34.58
N ASP A 214 -51.71 13.79 34.84
CA ASP A 214 -51.92 14.37 36.16
C ASP A 214 -53.17 15.26 36.17
N ILE A 215 -54.15 14.74 36.88
CA ILE A 215 -55.39 15.35 37.32
C ILE A 215 -55.07 16.41 38.41
N ASP A 216 -55.99 17.36 38.61
CA ASP A 216 -56.03 18.40 39.66
C ASP A 216 -55.48 19.80 39.32
N ALA A 217 -56.33 20.59 38.65
CA ALA A 217 -56.49 22.00 38.98
C ALA A 217 -57.98 22.36 38.94
N ILE A 218 -58.49 22.64 40.14
CA ILE A 218 -59.74 23.34 40.46
C ILE A 218 -59.77 24.73 39.81
#